data_AF-A0A8J1YP86-F1
#
_entry.id   AF-A0A8J1YP86-F1
#
_cell.length_a   1.000
_cell.length_b   1.000
_cell.length_c   1.000
_cell.angle_alpha   90.00
_cell.angle_beta   90.00
_cell.angle_gamma   90.00
#
_symmetry.space_group_name_H-M   'P 1'
#
loop_
_entity.id
_entity.type
_entity.pdbx_description
1 polymer ?
#
loop_
_entity_poly.entity_id
_entity_poly.type
_entity_poly.pdbx_seq_one_letter_code
_entity_poly.pdbx_strand_id
1 'polypeptide(L)'
;MVSLFLSYGARPASILEFPDKNSDSVTVAELKSAIHAEFPTLVPNRQRVNLPVSDGKVPLIDDKRSLGSYGVGEGSNLMVKDLGRQVNYRALYLWEYAGPIFLNPLLLYLSHFLWGEYQPSALQMYAKLYFTVRNIVVLHFIKRFLESAYIHHFSRASLPLSYVFRNCLYYWGQCGLLMGLTLYRPANSAQALKGTIF
;
A
#
# COMPACT_ATOMS: atom_id res chain seq x y z
N MET A 1 31.04 10.53 20.87
CA MET A 1 30.57 11.45 19.82
C MET A 1 30.65 10.67 18.51
N VAL A 2 29.62 10.70 17.69
CA VAL A 2 29.65 10.03 16.37
C VAL A 2 29.39 11.08 15.31
N SER A 3 30.38 11.30 14.46
CA SER A 3 30.26 12.17 13.28
C SER A 3 30.10 11.30 12.04
N LEU A 4 29.02 11.51 11.30
CA LEU A 4 28.70 10.76 10.09
C LEU A 4 28.75 11.69 8.89
N PHE A 5 29.39 11.25 7.81
CA PHE A 5 29.36 11.96 6.55
C PHE A 5 28.12 11.54 5.76
N LEU A 6 27.43 12.50 5.16
CA LEU A 6 26.21 12.26 4.42
C LEU A 6 26.35 12.72 2.98
N SER A 7 26.21 11.79 2.04
CA SER A 7 26.17 12.06 0.61
C SER A 7 24.72 12.02 0.11
N TYR A 8 24.25 13.14 -0.45
CA TYR A 8 22.91 13.26 -1.03
C TYR A 8 22.98 13.90 -2.42
N GLY A 9 22.74 13.10 -3.47
CA GLY A 9 22.78 13.56 -4.85
C GLY A 9 24.14 14.17 -5.22
N ALA A 10 24.11 15.33 -5.89
CA ALA A 10 25.31 16.09 -6.26
C ALA A 10 25.71 17.15 -5.21
N ARG A 11 25.12 17.13 -4.02
CA ARG A 11 25.42 18.11 -2.96
C ARG A 11 26.74 17.77 -2.26
N PRO A 12 27.45 18.78 -1.72
CA PRO A 12 28.62 18.55 -0.88
C PRO A 12 28.22 17.70 0.34
N ALA A 13 29.15 16.84 0.78
CA ALA A 13 28.90 15.97 1.92
C ALA A 13 28.61 16.81 3.18
N SER A 14 27.50 16.52 3.85
CA SER A 14 27.11 17.19 5.10
C SER A 14 27.50 16.31 6.28
N ILE A 15 27.93 16.92 7.39
CA ILE A 15 28.33 16.18 8.59
C ILE A 15 27.15 16.21 9.57
N LEU A 16 26.73 15.03 10.02
CA LEU A 16 25.76 14.88 11.10
C LEU A 16 26.51 14.48 12.36
N GLU A 17 26.42 15.32 13.38
CA GLU A 17 27.06 15.10 14.68
C GLU A 17 26.04 14.68 15.72
N PHE A 18 26.34 13.58 16.41
CA PHE A 18 25.58 13.11 17.56
C PHE A 18 26.44 13.29 18.81
N PRO A 19 26.33 14.43 19.53
CA PRO A 19 27.03 14.64 20.78
C PRO A 19 26.56 13.61 21.82
N ASP A 20 27.50 13.12 22.64
CA ASP A 20 27.25 12.20 23.77
C ASP A 20 26.59 10.85 23.44
N LYS A 21 26.47 10.49 22.17
CA LYS A 21 26.00 9.17 21.72
C LYS A 21 27.08 8.40 20.97
N ASN A 22 26.96 7.06 21.02
CA ASN A 22 27.82 6.10 20.31
C ASN A 22 27.00 5.44 19.18
N SER A 23 27.67 4.78 18.24
CA SER A 23 27.03 4.11 17.09
C SER A 23 26.01 3.05 17.52
N ASP A 24 26.23 2.43 18.68
CA ASP A 24 25.31 1.42 19.23
C ASP A 24 24.11 2.01 19.95
N SER A 25 24.13 3.30 20.32
CA SER A 25 23.00 3.97 20.97
C SER A 25 22.13 4.77 20.00
N VAL A 26 22.70 5.27 18.90
CA VAL A 26 21.93 5.98 17.86
C VAL A 26 21.13 4.99 17.02
N THR A 27 19.82 5.21 16.90
CA THR A 27 18.94 4.39 16.07
C THR A 27 18.82 4.95 14.65
N VAL A 28 18.41 4.10 13.70
CA VAL A 28 18.10 4.53 12.33
C VAL A 28 16.99 5.58 12.31
N ALA A 29 16.00 5.50 13.22
CA ALA A 29 14.94 6.51 13.36
C ALA A 29 15.49 7.89 13.75
N GLU A 30 16.43 7.94 14.70
CA GLU A 30 17.10 9.18 15.11
C GLU A 30 17.93 9.77 13.97
N LEU A 31 18.67 8.91 13.25
CA LEU A 31 19.42 9.33 12.06
C LEU A 31 18.50 9.94 11.00
N LYS A 32 17.39 9.28 10.66
CA LYS A 32 16.45 9.80 9.66
C LYS A 32 15.82 11.13 10.09
N SER A 33 15.60 11.31 11.38
CA SER A 33 15.09 12.56 11.94
C SER A 33 16.12 13.68 11.83
N ALA A 34 17.40 13.40 12.12
CA ALA A 34 18.50 14.35 11.92
C ALA A 34 18.67 14.75 10.43
N ILE A 35 18.56 13.79 9.51
CA ILE A 35 18.57 14.05 8.06
C ILE A 35 17.41 14.97 7.66
N HIS A 36 16.23 14.77 8.26
CA HIS A 36 15.07 15.62 7.97
C HIS A 36 15.24 17.04 8.51
N ALA A 37 15.91 17.21 9.66
CA ALA A 37 16.23 18.52 10.21
C ALA A 37 17.18 19.31 9.30
N GLU A 38 18.21 18.65 8.77
CA GLU A 38 19.15 19.26 7.81
C GLU A 38 18.52 19.49 6.43
N PHE A 39 17.70 18.53 5.98
CA PHE A 39 17.02 18.57 4.69
C PHE A 39 15.50 18.44 4.88
N PRO A 40 14.77 19.56 5.06
CA PRO A 40 13.33 19.55 5.31
C PRO A 40 12.50 18.85 4.21
N THR A 41 13.01 18.78 2.98
CA THR A 41 12.33 18.07 1.88
C THR A 41 12.36 16.54 2.02
N LEU A 42 13.35 16.01 2.75
CA LEU A 42 13.57 14.58 2.97
C LEU A 42 12.84 14.14 4.25
N VAL A 43 11.53 13.94 4.14
CA VAL A 43 10.74 13.33 5.24
C VAL A 43 11.24 11.89 5.49
N PRO A 44 11.27 11.38 6.74
CA PRO A 44 11.82 10.06 7.06
C PRO A 44 11.36 8.91 6.15
N ASN A 45 10.09 8.87 5.77
CA ASN A 45 9.53 7.84 4.88
C ASN A 45 10.06 7.90 3.44
N ARG A 46 10.60 9.05 3.01
CA ARG A 46 11.19 9.25 1.68
C ARG A 46 12.68 8.90 1.63
N GLN A 47 13.31 8.70 2.78
CA GLN A 47 14.74 8.50 2.89
C GLN A 47 15.09 7.02 2.74
N ARG A 48 15.96 6.69 1.79
CA ARG A 48 16.68 5.42 1.76
C ARG A 48 18.15 5.65 2.05
N VAL A 49 18.56 5.30 3.26
CA VAL A 49 19.94 5.40 3.72
C VAL A 49 20.66 4.08 3.44
N ASN A 50 21.82 4.14 2.80
CA ASN A 50 22.66 2.97 2.58
C ASN A 50 24.08 3.27 3.04
N LEU A 51 24.70 2.28 3.66
CA LEU A 51 26.14 2.25 3.91
C LEU A 51 26.82 1.65 2.67
N PRO A 52 27.66 2.40 1.94
CA PRO A 52 28.54 1.86 0.92
C PRO A 52 29.61 0.99 1.59
N VAL A 53 29.72 -0.25 1.15
CA VAL A 53 30.73 -1.23 1.58
C VAL A 53 31.51 -1.65 0.33
N SER A 54 32.73 -2.15 0.50
CA SER A 54 33.61 -2.57 -0.60
C SER A 54 32.93 -3.50 -1.61
N ASP A 55 31.98 -4.33 -1.14
CA ASP A 55 31.22 -5.30 -1.95
C ASP A 55 29.73 -4.91 -2.12
N GLY A 56 29.43 -3.61 -2.16
CA GLY A 56 28.09 -3.11 -2.51
C GLY A 56 27.53 -2.10 -1.51
N LYS A 57 26.24 -2.27 -1.16
CA LYS A 57 25.49 -1.29 -0.36
C LYS A 57 24.59 -2.00 0.64
N VAL A 58 24.76 -1.69 1.92
CA VAL A 58 23.91 -2.20 3.00
C VAL A 58 22.80 -1.19 3.28
N PRO A 59 21.52 -1.50 2.99
CA PRO A 59 20.42 -0.60 3.30
C PRO A 59 20.08 -0.63 4.79
N LEU A 60 19.93 0.54 5.41
CA LEU A 60 19.45 0.68 6.79
C LEU A 60 17.91 0.66 6.76
N ILE A 61 17.34 -0.53 6.98
CA ILE A 61 15.90 -0.79 6.80
C ILE A 61 15.11 -0.67 8.10
N ASP A 62 15.68 -1.17 9.21
CA ASP A 62 14.98 -1.25 10.50
C ASP A 62 15.22 0.02 11.31
N ASP A 63 14.16 0.81 11.46
CA ASP A 63 14.18 2.08 12.18
C ASP A 63 14.54 1.93 13.67
N LYS A 64 14.31 0.75 14.26
CA LYS A 64 14.55 0.47 15.68
C LYS A 64 15.96 -0.03 15.96
N ARG A 65 16.68 -0.51 14.95
CA ARG A 65 18.05 -1.00 15.13
C ARG A 65 19.03 0.14 15.30
N SER A 66 20.11 -0.14 16.04
CA SER A 66 21.24 0.77 16.17
C SER A 66 22.05 0.85 14.88
N LEU A 67 22.73 1.96 14.68
CA LEU A 67 23.63 2.16 13.54
C LEU A 67 24.81 1.16 13.58
N GLY A 68 25.34 0.88 14.77
CA GLY A 68 26.43 -0.09 14.95
C GLY A 68 26.06 -1.51 14.51
N SER A 69 24.79 -1.92 14.63
CA SER A 69 24.32 -3.23 14.12
C SER A 69 24.43 -3.39 12.59
N TYR A 70 24.51 -2.27 11.87
CA TYR A 70 24.75 -2.22 10.43
C TYR A 70 26.22 -1.99 10.06
N GLY A 71 27.13 -1.95 11.05
CA GLY A 71 28.54 -1.64 10.84
C GLY A 71 28.84 -0.16 10.61
N VAL A 72 27.90 0.74 10.95
CA VAL A 72 28.10 2.18 10.85
C VAL A 72 28.85 2.67 12.08
N GLY A 73 30.10 3.11 11.90
CA GLY A 73 30.94 3.71 12.93
C GLY A 73 31.21 5.20 12.69
N GLU A 74 32.05 5.78 13.55
CA GLU A 74 32.54 7.15 13.41
C GLU A 74 33.25 7.36 12.05
N GLY A 75 32.95 8.47 11.37
CA GLY A 75 33.51 8.78 10.06
C GLY A 75 32.90 7.98 8.89
N SER A 76 31.87 7.16 9.13
CA SER A 76 31.20 6.43 8.04
C SER A 76 30.51 7.39 7.07
N ASN A 77 30.63 7.11 5.78
CA ASN A 77 29.96 7.89 4.73
C ASN A 77 28.63 7.21 4.34
N LEU A 78 27.51 7.82 4.66
CA LEU A 78 26.17 7.32 4.37
C LEU A 78 25.62 7.96 3.10
N MET A 79 25.10 7.13 2.19
CA MET A 79 24.48 7.57 0.96
C MET A 79 22.95 7.61 1.11
N VAL A 80 22.38 8.81 1.03
CA VAL A 80 20.94 9.03 1.08
C VAL A 80 20.36 9.12 -0.32
N LYS A 81 19.30 8.35 -0.56
CA LYS A 81 18.49 8.41 -1.77
C LYS A 81 17.07 8.85 -1.43
N ASP A 82 16.55 9.83 -2.19
CA ASP A 82 15.15 10.23 -2.14
C ASP A 82 14.29 9.24 -2.94
N LEU A 83 13.28 8.66 -2.29
CA LEU A 83 12.33 7.71 -2.87
C LEU A 83 11.08 8.40 -3.47
N GLY A 84 10.98 9.72 -3.42
CA GLY A 84 9.81 10.47 -3.87
C GLY A 84 8.65 10.41 -2.88
N ARG A 85 7.44 10.73 -3.32
CA ARG A 85 6.23 10.69 -2.46
C ARG A 85 5.89 9.25 -2.09
N GLN A 86 5.83 8.98 -0.79
CA GLN A 86 5.60 7.65 -0.22
C GLN A 86 4.32 7.64 0.60
N VAL A 87 3.62 6.50 0.62
CA VAL A 87 2.46 6.25 1.47
C VAL A 87 2.73 5.05 2.36
N ASN A 88 2.11 5.02 3.54
CA ASN A 88 2.18 3.86 4.43
C ASN A 88 1.55 2.63 3.76
N TYR A 89 2.20 1.46 3.89
CA TYR A 89 1.68 0.19 3.36
C TYR A 89 0.28 -0.14 3.88
N ARG A 90 0.03 0.03 5.18
CA ARG A 90 -1.29 -0.20 5.76
C ARG A 90 -2.35 0.68 5.10
N ALA A 91 -2.06 1.97 4.92
CA ALA A 91 -3.00 2.89 4.29
C ALA A 91 -3.35 2.50 2.85
N LEU A 92 -2.35 2.05 2.06
CA LEU A 92 -2.58 1.49 0.73
C LEU A 92 -3.58 0.33 0.78
N TYR A 93 -3.31 -0.67 1.63
CA TYR A 93 -4.13 -1.89 1.69
C TYR A 93 -5.57 -1.60 2.13
N LEU A 94 -5.75 -0.69 3.09
CA LEU A 94 -7.10 -0.29 3.51
C LEU A 94 -7.84 0.40 2.35
N TRP A 95 -7.16 1.26 1.60
CA TRP A 95 -7.78 1.98 0.50
C TRP A 95 -8.10 1.08 -0.72
N GLU A 96 -7.22 0.14 -1.05
CA GLU A 96 -7.47 -0.76 -2.18
C GLU A 96 -8.67 -1.69 -1.92
N TYR A 97 -8.86 -2.16 -0.68
CA TYR A 97 -9.99 -3.03 -0.31
C TYR A 97 -11.29 -2.29 -0.07
N ALA A 98 -11.25 -0.99 0.26
CA ALA A 98 -12.45 -0.17 0.37
C ALA A 98 -13.27 -0.18 -0.94
N GLY A 99 -12.60 -0.19 -2.10
CA GLY A 99 -13.26 -0.18 -3.41
C GLY A 99 -14.29 -1.30 -3.57
N PRO A 100 -13.88 -2.58 -3.57
CA PRO A 100 -14.82 -3.69 -3.69
C PRO A 100 -15.91 -3.73 -2.61
N ILE A 101 -15.61 -3.31 -1.38
CA ILE A 101 -16.57 -3.26 -0.26
C ILE A 101 -17.71 -2.27 -0.56
N PHE A 102 -17.40 -1.09 -1.10
CA PHE A 102 -18.40 -0.05 -1.38
C PHE A 102 -19.02 -0.17 -2.77
N LEU A 103 -18.22 -0.47 -3.79
CA LEU A 103 -18.66 -0.51 -5.18
C LEU A 103 -19.63 -1.66 -5.47
N ASN A 104 -19.44 -2.84 -4.86
CA ASN A 104 -20.32 -3.98 -5.12
C ASN A 104 -21.77 -3.74 -4.63
N PRO A 105 -22.01 -3.29 -3.38
CA PRO A 105 -23.35 -2.89 -2.94
C PRO A 105 -23.92 -1.71 -3.72
N LEU A 106 -23.08 -0.70 -3.99
CA LEU A 106 -23.49 0.49 -4.75
C LEU A 106 -23.97 0.12 -6.17
N LEU A 107 -23.24 -0.74 -6.87
CA LEU A 107 -23.61 -1.16 -8.22
C LEU A 107 -24.85 -2.05 -8.24
N LEU A 108 -25.09 -2.84 -7.20
CA LEU A 108 -26.37 -3.56 -7.10
C LEU A 108 -27.51 -2.56 -6.91
N TYR A 109 -27.35 -1.55 -6.06
CA TYR A 109 -28.35 -0.52 -5.88
C TYR A 109 -28.60 0.28 -7.18
N LEU A 110 -27.53 0.65 -7.87
CA LEU A 110 -27.59 1.38 -9.14
C LEU A 110 -28.02 0.49 -10.32
N SER A 111 -28.03 -0.84 -10.18
CA SER A 111 -28.34 -1.77 -11.27
C SER A 111 -29.71 -1.50 -11.91
N HIS A 112 -30.70 -1.19 -11.09
CA HIS A 112 -32.05 -0.86 -11.54
C HIS A 112 -32.09 0.42 -12.39
N PHE A 113 -31.25 1.40 -12.05
CA PHE A 113 -31.12 2.63 -12.81
C PHE A 113 -30.33 2.42 -14.11
N LEU A 114 -29.28 1.58 -14.09
CA LEU A 114 -28.41 1.34 -15.24
C LEU A 114 -29.05 0.46 -16.31
N TRP A 115 -29.85 -0.54 -15.92
CA TRP A 115 -30.40 -1.54 -16.83
C TRP A 115 -31.93 -1.60 -16.88
N GLY A 116 -32.62 -0.85 -16.02
CA GLY A 116 -34.08 -0.88 -15.91
C GLY A 116 -34.62 -2.13 -15.21
N GLU A 117 -35.94 -2.21 -15.12
CA GLU A 117 -36.62 -3.40 -14.60
C GLU A 117 -36.50 -4.56 -15.59
N TYR A 118 -35.98 -5.70 -15.13
CA TYR A 118 -35.92 -6.93 -15.92
C TYR A 118 -36.37 -8.12 -15.09
N GLN A 119 -36.96 -9.13 -15.74
CA GLN A 119 -37.40 -10.36 -15.08
C GLN A 119 -36.20 -11.29 -14.83
N PRO A 120 -35.88 -11.62 -13.57
CA PRO A 120 -34.80 -12.56 -13.26
C PRO A 120 -35.08 -13.95 -13.83
N SER A 121 -34.11 -14.59 -14.49
CA SER A 121 -34.18 -16.02 -14.91
C SER A 121 -34.24 -16.96 -13.73
N ALA A 122 -34.56 -18.26 -13.88
CA ALA A 122 -34.48 -19.23 -12.78
C ALA A 122 -33.12 -19.21 -12.04
N LEU A 123 -32.01 -19.10 -12.78
CA LEU A 123 -30.64 -18.95 -12.27
C LEU A 123 -30.46 -17.69 -11.42
N GLN A 124 -31.10 -16.60 -11.83
CA GLN A 124 -31.11 -15.31 -11.14
C GLN A 124 -32.21 -15.18 -10.07
N MET A 125 -33.29 -15.94 -10.21
CA MET A 125 -34.53 -16.01 -9.42
C MET A 125 -34.37 -16.94 -8.22
N TYR A 126 -33.30 -17.74 -8.19
CA TYR A 126 -32.49 -17.79 -6.98
C TYR A 126 -32.07 -16.35 -6.64
N ALA A 127 -32.98 -15.54 -6.10
CA ALA A 127 -32.80 -14.16 -5.66
C ALA A 127 -31.75 -14.03 -4.55
N LYS A 128 -31.03 -15.12 -4.26
CA LYS A 128 -29.86 -15.21 -3.43
C LYS A 128 -28.56 -15.21 -4.23
N LEU A 129 -28.49 -15.55 -5.52
CA LEU A 129 -27.19 -15.73 -6.18
C LEU A 129 -26.37 -14.44 -6.18
N TYR A 130 -26.93 -13.32 -6.66
CA TYR A 130 -26.21 -12.05 -6.66
C TYR A 130 -25.96 -11.53 -5.25
N PHE A 131 -26.94 -11.67 -4.34
CA PHE A 131 -26.79 -11.28 -2.94
C PHE A 131 -25.72 -12.11 -2.24
N THR A 132 -25.66 -13.42 -2.49
CA THR A 132 -24.69 -14.37 -1.95
C THR A 132 -23.31 -14.09 -2.52
N VAL A 133 -23.16 -13.97 -3.84
CA VAL A 133 -21.88 -13.68 -4.48
C VAL A 133 -21.37 -12.31 -4.00
N ARG A 134 -22.22 -11.28 -4.00
CA ARG A 134 -21.91 -9.97 -3.43
C ARG A 134 -21.48 -10.09 -1.97
N ASN A 135 -22.24 -10.80 -1.13
CA ASN A 135 -21.93 -10.94 0.29
C ASN A 135 -20.60 -11.68 0.49
N ILE A 136 -20.32 -12.74 -0.28
CA ILE A 136 -19.03 -13.44 -0.22
C ILE A 136 -17.90 -12.51 -0.63
N VAL A 137 -18.05 -11.75 -1.71
CA VAL A 137 -17.05 -10.77 -2.18
C VAL A 137 -16.82 -9.69 -1.11
N VAL A 138 -17.89 -9.07 -0.61
CA VAL A 138 -17.81 -8.02 0.40
C VAL A 138 -17.20 -8.56 1.69
N LEU A 139 -17.65 -9.72 2.20
CA LEU A 139 -17.10 -10.35 3.39
C LEU A 139 -15.63 -10.74 3.20
N HIS A 140 -15.25 -11.23 2.02
CA HIS A 140 -13.85 -11.50 1.68
C HIS A 140 -13.01 -10.23 1.80
N PHE A 141 -13.45 -9.11 1.21
CA PHE A 141 -12.71 -7.85 1.28
C PHE A 141 -12.76 -7.19 2.66
N ILE A 142 -13.85 -7.35 3.43
CA ILE A 142 -13.91 -6.92 4.84
C ILE A 142 -12.89 -7.69 5.67
N LYS A 143 -12.81 -9.02 5.52
CA LYS A 143 -11.79 -9.84 6.19
C LYS A 143 -10.40 -9.32 5.84
N ARG A 144 -10.10 -9.09 4.56
CA ARG A 144 -8.81 -8.55 4.10
C ARG A 144 -8.52 -7.17 4.67
N PHE A 145 -9.52 -6.29 4.74
CA PHE A 145 -9.41 -4.97 5.35
C PHE A 145 -9.05 -5.06 6.83
N LEU A 146 -9.77 -5.88 7.60
CA LEU A 146 -9.51 -6.09 9.03
C LEU A 146 -8.16 -6.76 9.27
N GLU A 147 -7.78 -7.76 8.47
CA GLU A 147 -6.46 -8.38 8.51
C GLU A 147 -5.37 -7.34 8.31
N SER A 148 -5.47 -6.49 7.28
CA SER A 148 -4.48 -5.43 7.04
C SER A 148 -4.47 -4.33 8.11
N ALA A 149 -5.62 -4.03 8.70
CA ALA A 149 -5.73 -3.05 9.78
C ALA A 149 -5.06 -3.53 11.07
N TYR A 150 -5.34 -4.77 11.48
CA TYR A 150 -5.07 -5.23 12.85
C TYR A 150 -4.07 -6.38 12.96
N ILE A 151 -4.08 -7.30 12.01
CA ILE A 151 -3.32 -8.57 12.13
C ILE A 151 -1.98 -8.47 11.37
N HIS A 152 -1.98 -7.76 10.24
CA HIS A 152 -0.85 -7.76 9.33
C HIS A 152 0.29 -6.88 9.84
N HIS A 153 1.46 -7.49 9.97
CA HIS A 153 2.72 -6.81 10.25
C HIS A 153 3.48 -6.57 8.93
N PHE A 154 3.53 -5.31 8.50
CA PHE A 154 4.25 -4.94 7.28
C PHE A 154 5.75 -4.86 7.55
N SER A 155 6.55 -5.59 6.77
CA SER A 155 8.01 -5.56 6.87
C SER A 155 8.63 -4.26 6.36
N ARG A 156 7.88 -3.47 5.59
CA ARG A 156 8.27 -2.14 5.11
C ARG A 156 7.24 -1.13 5.56
N ALA A 157 7.71 0.06 5.93
CA ALA A 157 6.83 1.12 6.39
C ALA A 157 6.04 1.78 5.25
N SER A 158 6.66 1.97 4.08
CA SER A 158 6.06 2.75 2.99
C SER A 158 6.42 2.28 1.58
N LEU A 159 5.63 2.72 0.60
CA LEU A 159 5.79 2.46 -0.82
C LEU A 159 5.50 3.71 -1.68
N PRO A 160 5.93 3.76 -2.96
CA PRO A 160 5.70 4.92 -3.81
C PRO A 160 4.22 5.13 -4.13
N LEU A 161 3.76 6.39 -4.12
CA LEU A 161 2.35 6.74 -4.33
C LEU A 161 1.77 6.23 -5.67
N SER A 162 2.60 6.10 -6.71
CA SER A 162 2.18 5.58 -8.03
C SER A 162 1.61 4.16 -7.96
N TYR A 163 2.05 3.35 -7.00
CA TYR A 163 1.53 1.98 -6.81
C TYR A 163 0.13 1.99 -6.20
N VAL A 164 -0.23 3.03 -5.44
CA VAL A 164 -1.61 3.20 -4.92
C VAL A 164 -2.58 3.27 -6.08
N PHE A 165 -2.31 4.11 -7.07
CA PHE A 165 -3.18 4.25 -8.22
C PHE A 165 -3.32 2.94 -9.01
N ARG A 166 -2.21 2.22 -9.22
CA ARG A 166 -2.23 0.94 -9.95
C ARG A 166 -3.01 -0.14 -9.21
N ASN A 167 -2.77 -0.30 -7.91
CA ASN A 167 -3.47 -1.29 -7.10
C ASN A 167 -4.94 -0.94 -6.94
N CYS A 168 -5.27 0.33 -6.67
CA CYS A 168 -6.65 0.75 -6.55
C CYS A 168 -7.38 0.62 -7.88
N LEU A 169 -6.78 0.99 -9.01
CA LEU A 169 -7.40 0.78 -10.31
C LEU A 169 -7.68 -0.71 -10.56
N TYR A 170 -6.76 -1.60 -10.17
CA TYR A 170 -6.97 -3.04 -10.27
C TYR A 170 -8.13 -3.51 -9.38
N TYR A 171 -8.10 -3.26 -8.07
CA TYR A 171 -9.14 -3.76 -7.17
C TYR A 171 -10.49 -3.06 -7.36
N TRP A 172 -10.49 -1.74 -7.46
CA TRP A 172 -11.73 -0.97 -7.67
C TRP A 172 -12.29 -1.21 -9.06
N GLY A 173 -11.44 -1.25 -10.09
CA GLY A 173 -11.87 -1.48 -11.47
C GLY A 173 -12.29 -2.91 -11.73
N GLN A 174 -11.44 -3.90 -11.42
CA GLN A 174 -11.72 -5.30 -11.70
C GLN A 174 -12.71 -5.90 -10.69
N CYS A 175 -12.40 -5.81 -9.39
CA CYS A 175 -13.18 -6.48 -8.35
C CYS A 175 -14.38 -5.65 -7.86
N GLY A 176 -14.33 -4.32 -8.00
CA GLY A 176 -15.46 -3.43 -7.74
C GLY A 176 -16.37 -3.30 -8.96
N LEU A 177 -15.88 -2.61 -10.00
CA LEU A 177 -16.69 -2.20 -11.15
C LEU A 177 -17.02 -3.36 -12.09
N LEU A 178 -16.03 -4.00 -12.69
CA LEU A 178 -16.27 -5.03 -13.72
C LEU A 178 -17.03 -6.22 -13.15
N MET A 179 -16.64 -6.70 -11.96
CA MET A 179 -17.37 -7.77 -11.28
C MET A 179 -18.83 -7.39 -10.99
N GLY A 180 -19.09 -6.21 -10.42
CA GLY A 180 -20.46 -5.75 -10.17
C GLY A 180 -21.27 -5.59 -11.47
N LEU A 181 -20.71 -4.93 -12.49
CA LEU A 181 -21.38 -4.70 -13.78
C LEU A 181 -21.72 -6.00 -14.51
N THR A 182 -20.84 -7.00 -14.43
CA THR A 182 -21.06 -8.30 -15.08
C THR A 182 -22.03 -9.18 -14.30
N LEU A 183 -22.06 -9.07 -12.97
CA LEU A 183 -22.92 -9.87 -12.12
C LEU A 183 -24.37 -9.38 -12.17
N TYR A 184 -24.60 -8.06 -12.23
CA TYR A 184 -25.93 -7.45 -12.11
C TYR A 184 -26.58 -7.09 -13.46
N ARG A 185 -25.92 -7.35 -14.59
CA ARG A 185 -26.48 -7.08 -15.92
C ARG A 185 -27.65 -8.02 -16.27
N PRO A 186 -28.60 -7.57 -17.11
CA PRO A 186 -29.73 -8.38 -17.58
C PRO A 186 -29.35 -9.48 -18.58
N ALA A 187 -28.06 -9.64 -18.91
CA ALA A 187 -27.60 -10.67 -19.86
C ALA A 187 -27.90 -12.11 -19.39
N ASN A 188 -28.14 -12.33 -18.09
CA ASN A 188 -28.56 -13.62 -17.56
C ASN A 188 -30.07 -13.64 -17.18
N SER A 189 -30.86 -12.67 -17.65
CA SER A 189 -32.32 -12.54 -17.41
C SER A 189 -33.14 -13.68 -17.98
N ALA A 190 -34.38 -13.84 -17.50
CA ALA A 190 -35.30 -14.87 -17.99
C ALA A 190 -35.51 -14.75 -19.50
N GLN A 191 -35.59 -13.50 -19.97
CA GLN A 191 -35.72 -13.19 -21.38
C GLN A 191 -34.45 -13.53 -22.17
N ALA A 192 -33.26 -13.25 -21.61
CA ALA A 192 -31.98 -13.52 -22.26
C ALA A 192 -31.63 -15.02 -22.32
N LEU A 193 -32.06 -15.82 -21.34
CA LEU A 193 -31.82 -17.27 -21.30
C LEU A 193 -32.89 -18.10 -22.04
N LYS A 194 -33.94 -17.46 -22.58
CA LYS A 194 -35.03 -18.15 -23.27
C LYS A 194 -34.49 -18.94 -24.47
N GLY A 195 -34.70 -20.27 -24.45
CA GLY A 195 -34.23 -21.17 -25.52
C GLY A 195 -32.79 -21.67 -25.35
N THR A 196 -32.13 -21.29 -24.26
CA THR A 196 -30.89 -21.95 -23.83
C THR A 196 -31.23 -23.20 -23.01
N ILE A 197 -30.23 -24.04 -22.74
CA ILE A 197 -30.36 -25.26 -21.91
C ILE A 197 -30.56 -24.96 -20.40
N PHE A 198 -30.70 -23.68 -20.01
CA PHE A 198 -30.80 -23.19 -18.63
C PHE A 198 -32.11 -22.43 -18.37
#